data_AF-A0A6N6LKE0-F1
#
_entry.id   AF-A0A6N6LKE0-F1
#
_cell.length_a   1.000
_cell.length_b   1.000
_cell.length_c   1.000
_cell.angle_alpha   90.00
_cell.angle_beta   90.00
_cell.angle_gamma   90.00
#
_symmetry.space_group_name_H-M   'P 1'
#
loop_
_entity.id
_entity.type
_entity.pdbx_description
1 polymer ?
#
loop_
_entity_poly.entity_id
_entity_poly.type
_entity_poly.pdbx_seq_one_letter_code
_entity_poly.pdbx_strand_id
1 'polypeptide(L)'
;MVHNNIFILPFKLIKIYLQHKQIDKKYQANIKINPKLTLPKLQDYSDYQEGLKLRKHLSYLLGDVFLKACKRKWGLIKFILIDVPKIRKKFKQNKF
;
A
#
# COMPACT_ATOMS: atom_id res chain seq x y z
N MET A 1 6.05 22.31 24.10
CA MET A 1 7.13 21.39 23.68
C MET A 1 6.57 20.27 22.79
N VAL A 2 6.21 20.55 21.54
CA VAL A 2 5.90 19.50 20.53
C VAL A 2 6.38 20.01 19.17
N HIS A 3 7.68 19.94 18.97
CA HIS A 3 8.28 20.09 17.65
C HIS A 3 9.48 19.16 17.65
N ASN A 4 9.45 18.14 16.78
CA ASN A 4 10.57 17.31 16.29
C ASN A 4 10.15 15.91 15.76
N ASN A 5 8.87 15.53 15.80
CA ASN A 5 8.45 14.21 15.30
C ASN A 5 8.38 14.09 13.76
N ILE A 6 8.20 15.20 13.02
CA ILE A 6 8.03 15.15 11.56
C ILE A 6 9.34 14.75 10.84
N PHE A 7 10.48 15.22 11.36
CA PHE A 7 11.80 14.90 10.81
C PHE A 7 12.27 13.49 11.17
N ILE A 8 11.75 12.91 12.25
CA ILE A 8 12.09 11.54 12.68
C ILE A 8 11.38 10.49 11.81
N LEU A 9 10.18 10.80 11.32
CA LEU A 9 9.38 9.90 10.49
C LEU A 9 10.11 9.36 9.25
N PRO A 10 10.76 10.17 8.40
CA PRO A 10 11.46 9.65 7.23
C PRO A 10 12.59 8.68 7.61
N PHE A 11 13.36 8.96 8.66
CA PHE A 11 14.42 8.06 9.12
C PHE A 11 13.87 6.73 9.65
N LYS A 12 12.74 6.76 10.38
CA LYS A 12 12.05 5.53 10.81
C LYS A 12 11.58 4.71 9.63
N LEU A 13 10.98 5.34 8.63
CA LEU A 13 10.52 4.66 7.41
C LEU A 13 11.69 3.99 6.65
N ILE A 14 12.82 4.70 6.51
CA ILE A 14 14.04 4.14 5.90
C ILE A 14 14.54 2.94 6.70
N LYS A 15 14.59 3.03 8.04
CA LYS A 15 15.01 1.93 8.91
C LYS A 15 14.12 0.69 8.73
N ILE A 16 12.81 0.87 8.75
CA ILE A 16 11.83 -0.20 8.53
C ILE A 16 12.05 -0.84 7.16
N TYR A 17 12.20 -0.04 6.11
CA TYR A 17 12.47 -0.52 4.76
C TYR A 17 13.75 -1.37 4.69
N LEU A 18 14.85 -0.91 5.31
CA LEU A 18 16.10 -1.66 5.34
C LEU A 18 15.97 -2.98 6.12
N GLN A 19 15.22 -2.99 7.22
CA GLN A 19 14.94 -4.20 8.00
C GLN A 19 14.16 -5.23 7.17
N HIS A 20 13.09 -4.81 6.50
CA HIS A 20 12.33 -5.69 5.60
C HIS A 20 13.21 -6.28 4.50
N LYS A 21 14.04 -5.46 3.85
CA LYS A 21 14.98 -5.93 2.82
C LYS A 21 15.97 -6.97 3.33
N GLN A 22 16.40 -6.86 4.59
CA GLN A 22 17.28 -7.87 5.20
C GLN A 22 16.52 -9.17 5.52
N ILE A 23 15.30 -9.06 6.05
CA ILE A 23 14.43 -10.21 6.34
C ILE A 23 14.14 -10.97 5.04
N ASP A 24 13.81 -10.26 3.96
CA ASP A 24 13.54 -10.86 2.65
C ASP A 24 14.75 -11.63 2.11
N LYS A 25 15.95 -11.06 2.22
CA LYS A 25 17.20 -11.76 1.82
C LYS A 25 17.41 -13.05 2.63
N LYS A 26 17.21 -12.99 3.94
CA LYS A 26 17.32 -14.17 4.82
C LYS A 26 16.28 -15.23 4.48
N TYR A 27 15.04 -14.81 4.25
CA TYR A 27 13.96 -15.70 3.84
C TYR A 27 14.30 -16.42 2.51
N GLN A 28 14.77 -15.68 1.50
CA GLN A 28 15.18 -16.28 0.23
C GLN A 28 16.36 -17.26 0.38
N ALA A 29 17.33 -16.97 1.26
CA ALA A 29 18.41 -17.92 1.58
C ALA A 29 17.86 -19.18 2.28
N ASN A 30 16.93 -19.02 3.22
CA ASN A 30 16.33 -20.12 3.96
C ASN A 30 15.49 -21.04 3.07
N ILE A 31 14.75 -20.51 2.09
CA ILE A 31 14.00 -21.30 1.11
C ILE A 31 14.93 -22.16 0.25
N LYS A 32 16.10 -21.62 -0.14
CA LYS A 32 17.10 -22.39 -0.91
C LYS A 32 17.63 -23.59 -0.14
N ILE A 33 17.77 -23.47 1.18
CA ILE A 33 18.22 -24.54 2.07
C ILE A 33 17.09 -25.53 2.35
N ASN A 34 15.89 -25.02 2.63
CA ASN A 34 14.70 -25.82 2.92
C ASN A 34 13.49 -25.32 2.12
N PRO A 35 13.20 -25.93 0.96
CA PRO A 35 12.08 -25.56 0.10
C PRO A 35 10.70 -25.69 0.78
N LYS A 36 10.58 -26.45 1.88
CA LYS A 36 9.33 -26.60 2.63
C LYS A 36 8.89 -25.31 3.35
N LEU A 37 9.81 -24.35 3.53
CA LEU A 37 9.51 -23.03 4.13
C LEU A 37 8.90 -22.04 3.12
N THR A 38 8.67 -22.46 1.88
CA THR A 38 8.07 -21.59 0.85
C THR A 38 6.64 -21.24 1.25
N LEU A 39 6.37 -19.94 1.36
CA LEU A 39 5.02 -19.41 1.56
C LEU A 39 4.09 -19.86 0.43
N PRO A 40 2.82 -20.19 0.74
CA PRO A 40 1.85 -20.52 -0.28
C PRO A 40 1.57 -19.31 -1.18
N LYS A 41 0.94 -19.55 -2.34
CA LYS A 41 0.61 -18.45 -3.25
C LYS A 41 -0.43 -17.55 -2.59
N LEU A 42 -0.46 -16.28 -2.98
CA LEU A 42 -1.38 -15.30 -2.40
C LEU A 42 -2.87 -15.74 -2.46
N GLN A 43 -3.23 -16.51 -3.49
CA GLN A 43 -4.59 -17.04 -3.69
C GLN A 43 -4.98 -18.13 -2.69
N ASP A 44 -4.00 -18.80 -2.10
CA ASP A 44 -4.20 -19.96 -1.21
C ASP A 44 -4.45 -19.51 0.24
N TYR A 45 -4.29 -18.22 0.56
CA TYR A 45 -4.59 -17.69 1.88
C TYR A 45 -6.11 -17.56 2.07
N SER A 46 -6.57 -17.91 3.28
CA SER A 46 -8.01 -17.94 3.62
C SER A 46 -8.71 -16.58 3.47
N ASP A 47 -7.99 -15.48 3.66
CA ASP A 47 -8.47 -14.10 3.59
C ASP A 47 -8.37 -13.49 2.19
N TYR A 48 -7.83 -14.22 1.19
CA TYR A 48 -7.61 -13.69 -0.15
C TYR A 48 -8.88 -13.11 -0.79
N GLN A 49 -9.99 -13.83 -0.67
CA GLN A 49 -11.29 -13.40 -1.20
C GLN A 49 -11.81 -12.14 -0.50
N GLU A 50 -11.52 -11.97 0.78
CA GLU A 50 -11.84 -10.76 1.53
C GLU A 50 -10.98 -9.58 1.07
N GLY A 51 -9.68 -9.81 0.84
CA GLY A 51 -8.77 -8.83 0.26
C GLY A 51 -9.21 -8.32 -1.12
N LEU A 52 -9.82 -9.19 -1.94
CA LEU A 52 -10.40 -8.76 -3.22
C LEU A 52 -11.60 -7.84 -3.05
N LYS A 53 -12.43 -8.05 -2.02
CA LYS A 53 -13.56 -7.16 -1.70
C LYS A 53 -13.07 -5.78 -1.27
N LEU A 54 -11.94 -5.68 -0.56
CA LEU A 54 -11.32 -4.41 -0.15
C LEU A 54 -11.01 -3.49 -1.33
N ARG A 55 -10.79 -4.02 -2.53
CA ARG A 55 -10.55 -3.20 -3.74
C ARG A 55 -11.73 -2.29 -4.10
N LYS A 56 -12.93 -2.65 -3.65
CA LYS A 56 -14.14 -1.84 -3.83
C LYS A 56 -14.23 -0.69 -2.83
N HIS A 57 -13.46 -0.72 -1.73
CA HIS A 57 -13.52 0.32 -0.70
C HIS A 57 -12.95 1.65 -1.20
N LEU A 58 -13.55 2.73 -0.71
CA LEU A 58 -13.17 4.10 -1.07
C LEU A 58 -11.69 4.38 -0.81
N SER A 59 -11.15 3.91 0.32
CA SER A 59 -9.74 4.08 0.70
C SER A 59 -8.79 3.47 -0.33
N TYR A 60 -9.09 2.26 -0.81
CA TYR A 60 -8.30 1.57 -1.83
C TYR A 60 -8.33 2.34 -3.16
N LEU A 61 -9.52 2.75 -3.61
CA LEU A 61 -9.70 3.52 -4.85
C LEU A 61 -8.95 4.86 -4.80
N LEU A 62 -9.02 5.57 -3.66
CA LEU A 62 -8.26 6.80 -3.46
C LEU A 62 -6.75 6.53 -3.47
N GLY A 63 -6.29 5.49 -2.78
CA GLY A 63 -4.88 5.11 -2.71
C GLY A 63 -4.28 4.80 -4.08
N ASP A 64 -4.99 4.05 -4.93
CA ASP A 64 -4.54 3.73 -6.29
C ASP A 64 -4.35 4.99 -7.15
N VAL A 65 -5.32 5.92 -7.11
CA VAL A 65 -5.21 7.18 -7.87
C VAL A 65 -4.16 8.11 -7.27
N PHE A 66 -4.02 8.14 -5.95
CA PHE A 66 -2.97 8.89 -5.26
C PHE A 66 -1.57 8.42 -5.67
N LEU A 67 -1.32 7.11 -5.70
CA LEU A 67 -0.03 6.56 -6.14
C LEU A 67 0.29 6.91 -7.59
N LYS A 68 -0.72 6.91 -8.47
CA LYS A 68 -0.59 7.36 -9.86
C LYS A 68 -0.28 8.86 -9.95
N ALA A 69 -0.88 9.65 -9.07
CA ALA A 69 -0.66 11.09 -8.99
C ALA A 69 0.77 11.42 -8.50
N CYS A 70 1.29 10.70 -7.50
CA CYS A 70 2.66 10.88 -7.01
C CYS A 70 3.74 10.68 -8.09
N LYS A 71 3.46 9.86 -9.11
CA LYS A 71 4.38 9.63 -10.24
C LYS A 71 4.42 10.79 -11.26
N ARG A 72 3.55 11.79 -11.14
CA ARG A 72 3.41 12.91 -12.10
C ARG A 72 3.74 14.23 -11.41
N LYS A 73 4.49 15.12 -12.10
CA LYS A 73 4.95 16.42 -11.55
C LYS A 73 3.83 17.27 -10.91
N TRP A 74 2.67 17.35 -11.56
CA TRP A 74 1.48 18.09 -11.07
C TRP A 74 0.31 17.17 -10.68
N GLY A 75 0.57 15.88 -10.51
CA GLY A 75 -0.47 14.88 -10.32
C GLY A 75 -1.25 15.07 -9.02
N LEU A 76 -0.59 15.53 -7.95
CA LEU A 76 -1.22 15.73 -6.65
C LEU A 76 -2.28 16.83 -6.65
N ILE A 77 -2.06 17.91 -7.39
CA ILE A 77 -3.04 19.01 -7.52
C ILE A 77 -4.30 18.48 -8.22
N LYS A 78 -4.11 17.77 -9.35
CA LYS A 78 -5.22 17.12 -10.08
C LYS A 78 -5.95 16.11 -9.20
N PHE A 79 -5.21 15.33 -8.41
CA PHE A 79 -5.77 14.34 -7.50
C PHE A 79 -6.73 14.98 -6.49
N ILE A 80 -6.27 16.03 -5.79
CA ILE A 80 -7.04 16.70 -4.75
C ILE A 80 -8.26 17.42 -5.35
N LEU A 81 -8.07 18.17 -6.43
CA LEU A 81 -9.12 19.06 -6.96
C LEU A 81 -10.16 18.31 -7.83
N ILE A 82 -9.75 17.27 -8.54
CA ILE A 82 -10.60 16.62 -9.56
C ILE A 82 -10.90 15.17 -9.19
N ASP A 83 -9.87 14.37 -8.90
CA ASP A 83 -10.04 12.93 -8.78
C ASP A 83 -10.77 12.55 -7.47
N VAL A 84 -10.41 13.15 -6.33
CA VAL A 84 -11.07 12.91 -5.03
C VAL A 84 -12.58 13.17 -5.08
N PRO A 85 -13.08 14.35 -5.51
CA PRO A 85 -14.52 14.60 -5.56
C PRO A 85 -15.23 13.68 -6.54
N LYS A 86 -14.60 13.37 -7.69
CA LYS A 86 -15.15 12.44 -8.69
C LYS A 86 -15.31 11.02 -8.14
N ILE A 87 -14.28 10.50 -7.46
CA ILE A 87 -14.30 9.16 -6.87
C ILE A 87 -15.33 9.10 -5.74
N ARG A 88 -15.42 10.12 -4.89
CA ARG A 88 -16.45 10.22 -3.84
C ARG A 88 -17.87 10.18 -4.41
N LYS A 89 -18.13 10.94 -5.50
CA LYS A 89 -19.43 10.94 -6.17
C LYS A 89 -19.77 9.56 -6.74
N LYS A 90 -18.84 8.93 -7.46
CA LYS A 90 -19.01 7.57 -8.03
C LYS A 90 -19.23 6.51 -6.94
N PHE A 91 -18.47 6.58 -5.85
CA PHE A 91 -18.62 5.65 -4.73
C PHE A 91 -19.98 5.78 -4.03
N LYS A 92 -20.49 7.01 -3.89
CA LYS A 92 -21.83 7.26 -3.33
C LYS A 92 -22.95 6.74 -4.24
N GLN A 93 -22.79 6.85 -5.56
CA GLN A 93 -23.75 6.35 -6.54
C GLN A 93 -23.82 4.82 -6.59
N ASN A 94 -22.68 4.14 -6.45
CA ASN A 94 -22.59 2.68 -6.45
C ASN A 94 -22.98 2.02 -5.10
N LYS A 95 -23.41 2.81 -4.10
CA LYS A 95 -23.82 2.30 -2.78
C LYS A 95 -25.33 2.01 -2.68
N PHE A 96 -26.06 2.08 -3.81
CA PHE A 96 -27.47 1.72 -3.95
C PHE A 96 -27.62 0.60 -4.96
#